data_AF-A0A3C2E5V7-F1
#
_entry.id   AF-A0A3C2E5V7-F1
#
_cell.length_a   1.000
_cell.length_b   1.000
_cell.length_c   1.000
_cell.angle_alpha   90.00
_cell.angle_beta   90.00
_cell.angle_gamma   90.00
#
_symmetry.space_group_name_H-M   'P 1'
#
loop_
_entity.id
_entity.type
_entity.pdbx_description
1 polymer ?
#
loop_
_entity_poly.entity_id
_entity_poly.type
_entity_poly.pdbx_seq_one_letter_code
_entity_poly.pdbx_strand_id
1 'polypeptide(L)' 'MSALKGRKAVITGGGTGIGLAVAKRLTADGAT' A
#
# COMPACT_ATOMS: atom_id res chain seq x y z
N MET A 1 -12.12 10.17 -3.86
CA MET A 1 -11.96 9.86 -2.43
C MET A 1 -10.85 8.82 -2.29
N SER A 2 -9.92 9.02 -1.35
CA SER A 2 -8.89 8.02 -1.04
C SER A 2 -9.51 6.98 -0.10
N ALA A 3 -9.80 5.79 -0.63
CA ALA A 3 -10.59 4.75 0.05
C ALA A 3 -9.93 4.22 1.32
N LEU A 4 -8.60 4.36 1.45
CA LEU A 4 -7.81 3.83 2.55
C LEU A 4 -7.20 4.91 3.44
N LYS A 5 -7.65 6.17 3.34
CA LYS A 5 -7.12 7.28 4.15
C LYS A 5 -7.13 6.95 5.64
N GLY A 6 -5.96 7.03 6.27
CA GLY A 6 -5.79 6.78 7.71
C GLY A 6 -5.71 5.29 8.10
N ARG A 7 -5.79 4.38 7.13
CA ARG A 7 -5.55 2.95 7.37
C ARG A 7 -4.04 2.65 7.36
N LYS A 8 -3.64 1.61 8.10
CA LYS A 8 -2.29 1.07 8.11
C LYS A 8 -2.23 -0.25 7.36
N ALA A 9 -1.30 -0.38 6.44
CA ALA A 9 -1.08 -1.61 5.69
C ALA A 9 0.29 -2.21 6.02
N VAL A 10 0.32 -3.47 6.45
CA VAL A 10 1.57 -4.22 6.64
C VAL A 10 1.75 -5.14 5.45
N ILE A 11 2.83 -4.94 4.70
CA ILE A 11 3.18 -5.75 3.54
C ILE A 11 4.49 -6.48 3.82
N THR A 12 4.46 -7.82 3.78
CA THR A 12 5.68 -8.63 3.78
C THR A 12 6.24 -8.74 2.36
N GLY A 13 7.57 -8.75 2.20
CA GLY A 13 8.20 -8.79 0.87
C GLY A 13 7.95 -7.54 0.01
N GLY A 14 7.63 -6.38 0.61
CA GLY A 14 7.28 -5.14 -0.09
C GLY A 14 8.39 -4.45 -0.91
N GLY A 15 9.60 -5.03 -0.95
CA GLY A 15 10.76 -4.41 -1.60
C GLY A 15 10.79 -4.53 -3.12
N THR A 16 10.18 -5.57 -3.69
CA THR A 16 10.22 -5.85 -5.15
C THR A 16 8.94 -6.54 -5.63
N GLY A 17 8.82 -6.72 -6.96
CA GLY A 17 7.77 -7.54 -7.58
C GLY A 17 6.35 -7.16 -7.15
N ILE A 18 5.57 -8.17 -6.79
CA ILE A 18 4.16 -8.03 -6.39
C ILE A 18 4.03 -7.20 -5.11
N GLY A 19 4.89 -7.45 -4.12
CA GLY A 19 4.83 -6.74 -2.84
C GLY A 19 5.00 -5.22 -3.01
N LEU A 20 5.94 -4.80 -3.86
CA LEU A 20 6.15 -3.38 -4.17
C LEU A 20 4.97 -2.77 -4.95
N ALA A 21 4.41 -3.51 -5.91
CA ALA A 21 3.26 -3.04 -6.69
C ALA A 21 2.04 -2.82 -5.78
N VAL A 22 1.78 -3.73 -4.84
CA VAL A 22 0.72 -3.62 -3.84
C VAL A 22 0.98 -2.44 -2.90
N ALA A 23 2.20 -2.30 -2.36
CA ALA A 23 2.55 -1.16 -1.50
C ALA A 23 2.27 0.19 -2.17
N LYS A 24 2.71 0.36 -3.42
CA LYS A 24 2.45 1.59 -4.21
C LYS A 24 0.96 1.85 -4.40
N ARG A 25 0.18 0.82 -4.71
CA ARG A 25 -1.27 0.99 -4.91
C ARG A 25 -1.96 1.38 -3.61
N LEU A 26 -1.62 0.74 -2.50
CA LEU A 26 -2.19 1.03 -1.18
C LEU A 26 -1.86 2.46 -0.73
N THR A 27 -0.61 2.91 -0.94
CA THR A 27 -0.22 4.30 -0.68
C THR A 27 -1.00 5.28 -1.56
N ALA A 28 -1.20 5.00 -2.84
CA ALA A 28 -2.00 5.84 -3.74
C ALA A 28 -3.47 5.93 -3.31
N ASP A 29 -4.00 4.85 -2.71
CA ASP A 29 -5.34 4.81 -2.14
C ASP A 29 -5.40 5.43 -0.71
N GLY A 30 -4.26 5.88 -0.17
CA GLY A 30 -4.09 6.67 1.06
C GLY A 30 -3.84 5.88 2.35
N ALA A 31 -3.50 4.61 2.22
CA ALA A 31 -2.93 3.85 3.33
C ALA A 31 -1.51 4.36 3.66
N THR A 32 -1.08 4.13 4.89
CA THR A 32 0.33 4.28 5.32
C THR A 32 0.91 2.93 5.72
#